data_AF-A0A2P7TFA9-F1
#
_entry.id   AF-A0A2P7TFA9-F1
#
_cell.length_a   1.000
_cell.length_b   1.000
_cell.length_c   1.000
_cell.angle_alpha   90.00
_cell.angle_beta   90.00
_cell.angle_gamma   90.00
#
_symmetry.space_group_name_H-M   'P 1'
#
loop_
_entity.id
_entity.type
_entity.pdbx_description
1 polymer ?
#
loop_
_entity_poly.entity_id
_entity_poly.type
_entity_poly.pdbx_seq_one_letter_code
_entity_poly.pdbx_strand_id
1 'polypeptide(L)'
;MLLAIVLSVKGNEKAVRASVYYKWYNDYREVLFETISYNDATKIVQTGTIPKIPSSQYFSIIDKQKKKSGNKRLIDFFRSQPTKHKFYYFRAVLYWVKILEDEPVFREDGVQTTTGEMKPVYVDSEDLKYTLISILSSSLFFVHYITWSSCQVINSRDFELPFDFNSLSSELKTLLVKLGKRLQRDLQENSVVQVRNYSARGRSFTMEKQYFYIKKSKAIIDEIDTVLAKHYGFTNEELDFIINYDIKNRLGKELEGEDEE
;
A
#
# COMPACT_ATOMS: atom_id res chain seq x y z
N MET A 1 20.62 -1.21 -2.53
CA MET A 1 21.17 0.16 -2.63
C MET A 1 20.14 1.02 -3.34
N LEU A 2 19.58 2.03 -2.68
CA LEU A 2 18.60 2.94 -3.29
C LEU A 2 19.33 4.14 -3.89
N LEU A 3 19.07 4.45 -5.16
CA LEU A 3 19.69 5.57 -5.87
C LEU A 3 18.64 6.66 -6.13
N ALA A 4 18.91 7.88 -5.66
CA ALA A 4 18.13 9.07 -5.98
C ALA A 4 19.08 10.13 -6.55
N ILE A 5 18.79 10.60 -7.76
CA ILE A 5 19.56 11.65 -8.44
C ILE A 5 18.67 12.88 -8.53
N VAL A 6 19.13 14.00 -7.98
CA VAL A 6 18.46 15.30 -8.09
C VAL A 6 19.32 16.21 -8.96
N LEU A 7 18.80 16.57 -10.13
CA LEU A 7 19.41 17.55 -11.02
C LEU A 7 18.68 18.88 -10.85
N SER A 8 19.42 19.95 -10.60
CA SER A 8 18.89 21.31 -10.46
C SER A 8 19.60 22.23 -11.44
N VAL A 9 18.81 23.03 -12.17
CA VAL A 9 19.30 24.00 -13.15
C VAL A 9 18.59 25.33 -12.89
N LYS A 10 19.33 26.43 -13.00
CA LYS A 10 18.75 27.78 -12.92
C LYS A 10 17.92 28.03 -14.17
N GLY A 11 16.65 28.38 -13.99
CA GLY A 11 15.73 28.71 -15.08
C GLY A 11 14.83 29.90 -14.73
N ASN A 12 14.13 30.43 -15.73
CA ASN A 12 13.17 31.52 -15.55
C ASN A 12 11.87 31.06 -14.87
N GLU A 13 11.55 29.77 -14.98
CA GLU A 13 10.37 29.15 -14.40
C GLU A 13 10.75 28.02 -13.46
N LYS A 14 9.94 27.83 -12.42
CA LYS A 14 10.09 26.72 -11.48
C LYS A 14 9.43 25.48 -12.07
N ALA A 15 10.23 24.50 -12.47
CA ALA A 15 9.76 23.20 -12.94
C ALA A 15 10.34 22.08 -12.07
N VAL A 16 9.51 21.10 -11.72
CA VAL A 16 9.93 19.87 -11.04
C VAL A 16 9.49 18.70 -11.87
N ARG A 17 10.45 17.90 -12.33
CA ARG A 17 10.20 16.67 -13.07
C ARG A 17 10.70 15.49 -12.26
N ALA A 18 9.89 14.45 -12.17
CA ALA A 18 10.18 13.28 -11.36
C ALA A 18 9.91 12.01 -12.17
N SER A 19 10.74 11.00 -11.98
CA SER A 19 10.47 9.67 -12.50
C SER A 19 9.47 8.92 -11.61
N VAL A 20 9.04 7.76 -12.10
CA VAL A 20 8.41 6.75 -11.24
C VAL A 20 9.43 6.14 -10.28
N TYR A 21 8.94 5.30 -9.35
CA TYR A 21 9.81 4.42 -8.58
C TYR A 21 10.18 3.18 -9.41
N TYR A 22 11.38 3.17 -10.00
CA TYR A 22 11.86 2.03 -10.75
C TYR A 22 12.35 0.91 -9.83
N LYS A 23 11.90 -0.32 -10.12
CA LYS A 23 12.42 -1.57 -9.54
C LYS A 23 13.19 -2.30 -10.65
N TRP A 24 14.48 -2.01 -10.75
CA TRP A 24 15.33 -2.61 -11.79
C TRP A 24 16.02 -3.88 -11.28
N TYR A 25 16.04 -4.90 -12.14
CA TYR A 25 16.93 -6.04 -12.00
C TYR A 25 18.34 -5.69 -12.48
N ASN A 26 19.33 -6.49 -12.08
CA ASN A 26 20.74 -6.26 -12.42
C ASN A 26 20.96 -6.17 -13.94
N ASP A 27 20.18 -6.90 -14.73
CA ASP A 27 20.29 -6.95 -16.20
C ASP A 27 19.98 -5.60 -16.88
N TYR A 28 19.29 -4.67 -16.20
CA TYR A 28 18.99 -3.34 -16.73
C TYR A 28 20.18 -2.38 -16.66
N ARG A 29 21.33 -2.79 -16.09
CA ARG A 29 22.45 -1.89 -15.80
C ARG A 29 23.01 -1.19 -17.04
N GLU A 30 23.12 -1.89 -18.17
CA GLU A 30 23.67 -1.34 -19.41
C GLU A 30 22.76 -0.29 -20.07
N VAL A 31 21.44 -0.41 -19.84
CA VAL A 31 20.41 0.43 -20.47
C VAL A 31 19.68 1.34 -19.47
N LEU A 32 20.19 1.45 -18.24
CA LEU A 32 19.47 2.04 -17.09
C LEU A 32 18.87 3.41 -17.41
N PHE A 33 19.71 4.33 -17.90
CA PHE A 33 19.33 5.72 -18.16
C PHE A 33 18.40 5.86 -19.38
N GLU A 34 18.46 4.95 -20.33
CA GLU A 34 17.59 4.93 -21.51
C GLU A 34 16.15 4.57 -21.14
N THR A 35 15.97 3.84 -20.03
CA THR A 35 14.64 3.45 -19.52
C THR A 35 13.98 4.50 -18.63
N ILE A 36 14.69 5.58 -18.29
CA ILE A 36 14.17 6.63 -17.39
C ILE A 36 13.34 7.63 -18.19
N SER A 37 12.10 7.82 -17.76
CA SER A 37 11.23 8.90 -18.20
C SER A 37 10.84 9.78 -17.00
N TYR A 38 10.48 11.03 -17.31
CA TYR A 38 10.11 12.01 -16.30
C TYR A 38 8.71 12.55 -16.56
N ASN A 39 7.93 12.66 -15.50
CA ASN A 39 6.63 13.32 -15.48
C ASN A 39 6.75 14.69 -14.81
N ASP A 40 5.97 15.66 -15.27
CA ASP A 40 5.90 16.99 -14.65
C ASP A 40 5.16 16.93 -13.31
N ALA A 41 5.88 17.07 -12.21
CA ALA A 41 5.35 17.05 -10.85
C ALA A 41 5.09 18.46 -10.28
N THR A 42 5.38 19.52 -11.04
CA THR A 42 5.49 20.91 -10.56
C THR A 42 4.30 21.35 -9.73
N LYS A 43 3.08 21.03 -10.17
CA LYS A 43 1.83 21.50 -9.55
C LYS A 43 1.45 20.77 -8.26
N ILE A 44 2.06 19.63 -7.97
CA ILE A 44 1.64 18.76 -6.86
C ILE A 44 2.78 18.41 -5.91
N VAL A 45 3.94 19.05 -6.05
CA VAL A 45 5.01 18.96 -5.05
C VAL A 45 4.48 19.37 -3.69
N GLN A 46 4.82 18.60 -2.66
CA GLN A 46 4.47 18.89 -1.28
C GLN A 46 5.75 19.12 -0.46
N THR A 47 5.64 19.85 0.64
CA THR A 47 6.79 20.13 1.50
C THR A 47 7.43 18.83 2.00
N GLY A 48 8.70 18.63 1.67
CA GLY A 48 9.46 17.45 2.05
C GLY A 48 9.15 16.18 1.24
N THR A 49 8.45 16.27 0.10
CA THR A 49 8.34 15.14 -0.85
C THR A 49 8.18 15.59 -2.30
N ILE A 50 8.95 14.97 -3.19
CA ILE A 50 8.75 15.06 -4.64
C ILE A 50 8.04 13.77 -5.06
N PRO A 51 6.82 13.85 -5.59
CA PRO A 51 6.06 12.65 -5.88
C PRO A 51 6.60 11.92 -7.10
N LYS A 52 6.65 10.59 -7.00
CA LYS A 52 7.08 9.66 -8.04
C LYS A 52 5.92 9.40 -9.01
N ILE A 53 5.59 10.40 -9.83
CA ILE A 53 4.35 10.40 -10.62
C ILE A 53 4.32 9.26 -11.62
N PRO A 54 3.36 8.31 -11.51
CA PRO A 54 3.34 7.11 -12.32
C PRO A 54 2.92 7.36 -13.77
N SER A 55 2.04 8.34 -14.00
CA SER A 55 1.51 8.70 -15.31
C SER A 55 0.78 10.04 -15.23
N SER A 56 0.58 10.71 -16.37
CA SER A 56 -0.30 11.89 -16.47
C SER A 56 -1.75 11.58 -16.09
N GLN A 57 -2.19 10.33 -16.22
CA GLN A 57 -3.53 9.90 -15.79
C GLN A 57 -3.74 10.04 -14.27
N TYR A 58 -2.66 9.99 -13.49
CA TYR A 58 -2.72 10.06 -12.03
C TYR A 58 -3.20 11.43 -11.52
N PHE A 59 -3.02 12.51 -12.29
CA PHE A 59 -3.55 13.83 -11.90
C PHE A 59 -5.08 13.83 -11.80
N SER A 60 -5.76 13.24 -12.78
CA SER A 60 -7.23 13.17 -12.77
C SER A 60 -7.74 12.34 -11.60
N ILE A 61 -7.05 11.24 -11.27
CA ILE A 61 -7.35 10.39 -10.12
C ILE A 61 -7.27 11.20 -8.82
N ILE A 62 -6.17 11.93 -8.58
CA ILE A 62 -6.01 12.76 -7.37
C ILE A 62 -7.11 13.82 -7.28
N ASP A 63 -7.42 14.51 -8.38
CA ASP A 63 -8.40 15.59 -8.38
C ASP A 63 -9.81 15.07 -8.04
N LYS A 64 -10.19 13.92 -8.61
CA LYS A 64 -11.45 13.23 -8.28
C LYS A 64 -11.49 12.80 -6.82
N GLN A 65 -10.39 12.26 -6.29
CA GLN A 65 -10.26 11.90 -4.88
C GLN A 65 -10.47 13.10 -3.95
N LYS A 66 -9.75 14.20 -4.20
CA LYS A 66 -9.87 15.44 -3.41
C LYS A 66 -11.27 16.03 -3.47
N LYS A 67 -11.87 16.07 -4.67
CA LYS A 67 -13.24 16.57 -4.86
C LYS A 67 -14.26 15.72 -4.08
N LYS A 68 -14.10 14.38 -4.10
CA LYS A 68 -15.00 13.47 -3.41
C LYS A 68 -14.83 13.51 -1.90
N SER A 69 -13.59 13.65 -1.40
CA SER A 69 -13.31 13.59 0.04
C SER A 69 -13.52 14.90 0.79
N GLY A 70 -13.69 16.04 0.09
CA GLY A 70 -13.90 17.33 0.75
C GLY A 70 -12.76 17.72 1.70
N ASN A 71 -11.51 17.43 1.31
CA ASN A 71 -10.26 17.61 2.10
C ASN A 71 -10.07 16.66 3.29
N LYS A 72 -10.95 15.68 3.50
CA LYS A 72 -10.71 14.59 4.46
C LYS A 72 -9.73 13.56 3.90
N ARG A 73 -9.00 12.92 4.80
CA ARG A 73 -7.97 11.91 4.54
C ARG A 73 -8.24 10.65 5.36
N LEU A 74 -7.71 9.50 4.93
CA LEU A 74 -7.84 8.24 5.69
C LEU A 74 -7.40 8.39 7.15
N ILE A 75 -6.27 9.06 7.40
CA ILE A 75 -5.73 9.26 8.74
C ILE A 75 -6.68 10.02 9.68
N ASP A 76 -7.59 10.85 9.15
CA ASP A 76 -8.54 11.62 9.97
C ASP A 76 -9.57 10.70 10.66
N PHE A 77 -9.69 9.45 10.23
CA PHE A 77 -10.55 8.41 10.81
C PHE A 77 -9.82 7.51 11.81
N PHE A 78 -8.52 7.72 12.03
CA PHE A 78 -7.74 6.95 13.01
C PHE A 78 -7.90 7.55 14.41
N ARG A 79 -7.83 6.69 15.43
CA ARG A 79 -7.89 7.09 16.84
C ARG A 79 -6.53 6.90 17.50
N SER A 80 -6.15 7.88 18.31
CA SER A 80 -4.91 7.87 19.09
C SER A 80 -5.01 6.93 20.30
N GLN A 81 -6.23 6.70 20.80
CA GLN A 81 -6.50 5.82 21.94
C GLN A 81 -7.01 4.46 21.45
N PRO A 82 -6.69 3.37 22.17
CA PRO A 82 -7.22 2.06 21.86
C PRO A 82 -8.76 2.03 21.86
N THR A 83 -9.34 1.39 20.86
CA THR A 83 -10.78 1.12 20.77
C THR A 83 -11.02 -0.38 20.59
N LYS A 84 -12.29 -0.80 20.73
CA LYS A 84 -12.71 -2.20 20.44
C LYS A 84 -12.43 -2.58 18.98
N HIS A 85 -12.47 -1.62 18.06
CA HIS A 85 -12.32 -1.86 16.64
C HIS A 85 -10.91 -1.49 16.20
N LYS A 86 -10.08 -2.51 15.99
CA LYS A 86 -8.70 -2.35 15.54
C LYS A 86 -8.35 -3.30 14.41
N PHE A 87 -7.33 -2.93 13.65
CA PHE A 87 -6.66 -3.76 12.67
C PHE A 87 -5.17 -3.37 12.64
N TYR A 88 -4.36 -4.06 11.86
CA TYR A 88 -2.92 -3.91 11.84
C TYR A 88 -2.42 -3.65 10.42
N TYR A 89 -1.44 -2.76 10.28
CA TYR A 89 -0.64 -2.64 9.07
C TYR A 89 0.80 -3.01 9.35
N PHE A 90 1.48 -3.51 8.32
CA PHE A 90 2.92 -3.76 8.37
C PHE A 90 3.64 -2.64 7.66
N ARG A 91 4.69 -2.13 8.31
CA ARG A 91 5.42 -0.96 7.86
C ARG A 91 6.24 -1.25 6.60
N ALA A 92 6.96 -2.37 6.58
CA ALA A 92 7.69 -2.80 5.39
C ALA A 92 6.72 -3.14 4.24
N VAL A 93 6.90 -2.46 3.11
CA VAL A 93 6.08 -2.66 1.90
C VAL A 93 7.01 -2.79 0.71
N LEU A 94 6.83 -3.86 -0.07
CA LEU A 94 7.54 -4.05 -1.33
C LEU A 94 6.57 -4.08 -2.51
N TYR A 95 5.63 -5.04 -2.50
CA TYR A 95 4.66 -5.24 -3.59
C TYR A 95 3.20 -5.07 -3.18
N TRP A 96 2.90 -5.40 -1.92
CA TRP A 96 1.55 -5.37 -1.38
C TRP A 96 1.59 -4.73 0.00
N VAL A 97 0.61 -3.88 0.29
CA VAL A 97 0.43 -3.34 1.64
C VAL A 97 -0.28 -4.41 2.46
N LYS A 98 0.40 -4.98 3.45
CA LYS A 98 -0.17 -6.03 4.29
C LYS A 98 -1.00 -5.42 5.41
N ILE A 99 -2.30 -5.64 5.33
CA ILE A 99 -3.29 -5.21 6.33
C ILE A 99 -3.98 -6.46 6.90
N LEU A 100 -3.93 -6.64 8.22
CA LEU A 100 -4.51 -7.79 8.91
C LEU A 100 -5.52 -7.33 9.96
N GLU A 101 -6.64 -8.03 10.07
CA GLU A 101 -7.64 -7.75 11.10
C GLU A 101 -7.21 -8.18 12.51
N ASP A 102 -6.33 -9.19 12.57
CA ASP A 102 -5.78 -9.81 13.78
C ASP A 102 -4.26 -9.98 13.67
N GLU A 103 -3.61 -10.24 14.80
CA GLU A 103 -2.17 -10.50 14.83
C GLU A 103 -1.86 -11.87 14.22
N PRO A 104 -0.85 -11.97 13.34
CA PRO A 104 -0.47 -13.24 12.76
C PRO A 104 0.34 -14.09 13.74
N VAL A 105 0.53 -15.37 13.42
CA VAL A 105 1.46 -16.22 14.16
C VAL A 105 2.86 -15.65 14.05
N PHE A 106 3.44 -15.32 15.21
CA PHE A 106 4.82 -14.86 15.34
C PHE A 106 5.31 -15.29 16.73
N ARG A 107 5.95 -16.45 16.82
CA ARG A 107 6.36 -17.07 18.09
C ARG A 107 7.86 -17.32 18.14
N GLU A 108 8.46 -16.98 19.27
CA GLU A 108 9.83 -17.36 19.61
C GLU A 108 9.78 -18.43 20.70
N ASP A 109 10.35 -19.62 20.44
CA ASP A 109 10.34 -20.78 21.33
C ASP A 109 8.92 -21.11 21.85
N GLY A 110 7.92 -21.03 20.96
CA GLY A 110 6.51 -21.30 21.25
C GLY A 110 5.74 -20.14 21.92
N VAL A 111 6.40 -19.04 22.27
CA VAL A 111 5.78 -17.88 22.91
C VAL A 111 5.41 -16.82 21.87
N GLN A 112 4.13 -16.45 21.79
CA GLN A 112 3.69 -15.36 20.92
C GLN A 112 4.40 -14.06 21.29
N THR A 113 5.05 -13.45 20.30
CA THR A 113 5.73 -12.17 20.43
C THR A 113 5.19 -11.20 19.39
N THR A 114 5.60 -9.93 19.51
CA THR A 114 5.16 -8.87 18.59
C THR A 114 6.36 -8.37 17.79
N THR A 115 6.13 -8.10 16.51
CA THR A 115 7.14 -7.46 15.66
C THR A 115 6.98 -5.95 15.68
N GLY A 116 8.11 -5.23 15.75
CA GLY A 116 8.12 -3.76 15.64
C GLY A 116 7.59 -3.24 14.30
N GLU A 117 7.55 -4.09 13.28
CA GLU A 117 7.03 -3.77 11.94
C GLU A 117 5.50 -3.72 11.87
N MET A 118 4.81 -4.39 12.80
CA MET A 118 3.35 -4.39 12.87
C MET A 118 2.88 -3.24 13.77
N LYS A 119 1.93 -2.44 13.28
CA LYS A 119 1.35 -1.33 14.03
C LYS A 119 -0.17 -1.40 14.03
N PRO A 120 -0.82 -1.20 15.18
CA PRO A 120 -2.27 -1.16 15.26
C PRO A 120 -2.82 0.16 14.72
N VAL A 121 -4.02 0.12 14.18
CA VAL A 121 -4.88 1.25 13.86
C VAL A 121 -6.19 1.06 14.60
N TYR A 122 -6.63 2.09 15.33
CA TYR A 122 -7.87 2.09 16.09
C TYR A 122 -8.92 2.97 15.41
N VAL A 123 -10.17 2.53 15.40
CA VAL A 123 -11.29 3.20 14.74
C VAL A 123 -12.57 3.12 15.57
N ASP A 124 -13.59 3.91 15.20
CA ASP A 124 -14.81 4.05 16.01
C ASP A 124 -15.82 2.92 15.84
N SER A 125 -15.81 2.22 14.72
CA SER A 125 -16.82 1.20 14.39
C SER A 125 -16.27 0.04 13.59
N GLU A 126 -16.99 -1.08 13.62
CA GLU A 126 -16.68 -2.26 12.82
C GLU A 126 -16.77 -1.97 11.31
N ASP A 127 -17.80 -1.25 10.87
CA ASP A 127 -17.95 -0.87 9.46
C ASP A 127 -16.78 -0.03 8.97
N LEU A 128 -16.31 0.91 9.81
CA LEU A 128 -15.14 1.70 9.49
C LEU A 128 -13.88 0.83 9.45
N LYS A 129 -13.70 -0.12 10.38
CA LYS A 129 -12.58 -1.09 10.37
C LYS A 129 -12.48 -1.78 9.01
N TYR A 130 -13.54 -2.46 8.56
CA TYR A 130 -13.45 -3.25 7.32
C TYR A 130 -13.47 -2.41 6.04
N THR A 131 -14.05 -1.20 6.09
CA THR A 131 -13.93 -0.24 4.99
C THR A 131 -12.48 0.21 4.82
N LEU A 132 -11.80 0.58 5.91
CA LEU A 132 -10.39 0.98 5.85
C LEU A 132 -9.47 -0.19 5.51
N ILE A 133 -9.74 -1.40 6.00
CA ILE A 133 -9.01 -2.61 5.58
C ILE A 133 -9.07 -2.77 4.06
N SER A 134 -10.26 -2.60 3.46
CA SER A 134 -10.43 -2.72 2.02
C SER A 134 -9.61 -1.66 1.28
N ILE A 135 -9.75 -0.39 1.67
CA ILE A 135 -9.05 0.72 1.01
C ILE A 135 -7.53 0.56 1.15
N LEU A 136 -7.01 0.26 2.33
CA LEU A 136 -5.57 0.13 2.57
C LEU A 136 -4.95 -1.10 1.89
N SER A 137 -5.76 -2.11 1.55
CA SER A 137 -5.33 -3.28 0.78
C SER A 137 -5.45 -3.10 -0.74
N SER A 138 -6.08 -2.00 -1.18
CA SER A 138 -6.39 -1.75 -2.59
C SER A 138 -5.15 -1.41 -3.44
N SER A 139 -5.24 -1.64 -4.75
CA SER A 139 -4.20 -1.16 -5.68
C SER A 139 -4.18 0.37 -5.71
N LEU A 140 -5.34 1.03 -5.53
CA LEU A 140 -5.41 2.49 -5.43
C LEU A 140 -4.53 3.04 -4.29
N PHE A 141 -4.58 2.43 -3.11
CA PHE A 141 -3.71 2.82 -1.99
C PHE A 141 -2.25 2.50 -2.28
N PHE A 142 -1.94 1.37 -2.93
CA PHE A 142 -0.58 1.04 -3.34
C PHE A 142 0.00 2.09 -4.31
N VAL A 143 -0.76 2.54 -5.32
CA VAL A 143 -0.34 3.61 -6.23
C VAL A 143 -0.07 4.91 -5.46
N HIS A 144 -0.95 5.27 -4.52
CA HIS A 144 -0.73 6.42 -3.65
C HIS A 144 0.54 6.29 -2.81
N TYR A 145 0.72 5.15 -2.14
CA TYR A 145 1.90 4.86 -1.34
C TYR A 145 3.19 5.00 -2.16
N ILE A 146 3.28 4.35 -3.33
CA ILE A 146 4.48 4.44 -4.18
C ILE A 146 4.73 5.87 -4.66
N THR A 147 3.67 6.63 -4.94
CA THR A 147 3.81 8.00 -5.42
C THR A 147 4.40 8.92 -4.35
N TRP A 148 3.96 8.82 -3.09
CA TRP A 148 4.27 9.81 -2.06
C TRP A 148 5.33 9.38 -1.04
N SER A 149 5.49 8.07 -0.83
CA SER A 149 6.31 7.53 0.26
C SER A 149 7.82 7.53 -0.06
N SER A 150 8.61 7.18 0.95
CA SER A 150 10.02 6.81 0.78
C SER A 150 10.20 5.41 0.17
N CYS A 151 9.13 4.63 0.03
CA CYS A 151 9.14 3.23 -0.42
C CYS A 151 10.00 2.29 0.44
N GLN A 152 10.25 2.66 1.71
CA GLN A 152 10.98 1.82 2.67
C GLN A 152 10.05 1.29 3.75
N VAL A 153 9.37 2.20 4.44
CA VAL A 153 8.41 1.90 5.50
C VAL A 153 7.24 2.86 5.42
N ILE A 154 6.05 2.38 5.77
CA ILE A 154 4.87 3.24 5.95
C ILE A 154 5.09 4.17 7.15
N ASN A 155 4.79 5.45 6.93
CA ASN A 155 4.74 6.52 7.93
C ASN A 155 3.34 7.19 7.92
N SER A 156 3.08 8.04 8.90
CA SER A 156 1.78 8.71 9.05
C SER A 156 1.33 9.46 7.78
N ARG A 157 2.25 10.11 7.07
CA ARG A 157 1.96 10.83 5.82
C ARG A 157 1.40 9.93 4.71
N ASP A 158 1.75 8.65 4.71
CA ASP A 158 1.29 7.73 3.66
C ASP A 158 -0.20 7.41 3.78
N PHE A 159 -0.82 7.74 4.92
CA PHE A 159 -2.27 7.65 5.14
C PHE A 159 -3.02 8.95 4.77
N GLU A 160 -2.38 9.88 4.06
CA GLU A 160 -3.01 11.13 3.59
C GLU A 160 -3.85 10.97 2.31
N LEU A 161 -4.08 9.74 1.85
CA LEU A 161 -5.01 9.46 0.74
C LEU A 161 -6.35 10.18 0.97
N PRO A 162 -6.82 11.02 0.03
CA PRO A 162 -8.08 11.74 0.19
C PRO A 162 -9.27 10.77 0.24
N PHE A 163 -9.97 10.76 1.37
CA PHE A 163 -11.10 9.88 1.62
C PHE A 163 -12.00 10.47 2.72
N ASP A 164 -13.32 10.34 2.55
CA ASP A 164 -14.30 10.62 3.59
C ASP A 164 -15.28 9.45 3.73
N PHE A 165 -15.27 8.79 4.89
CA PHE A 165 -16.18 7.69 5.19
C PHE A 165 -17.67 8.08 5.09
N ASN A 166 -18.00 9.35 5.34
CA ASN A 166 -19.37 9.84 5.26
C ASN A 166 -19.82 10.13 3.82
N SER A 167 -18.88 10.24 2.89
CA SER A 167 -19.17 10.45 1.46
C SER A 167 -19.53 9.15 0.72
N LEU A 168 -19.37 7.99 1.36
CA LEU A 168 -19.78 6.69 0.81
C LEU A 168 -21.31 6.53 0.89
N SER A 169 -21.93 6.10 -0.21
CA SER A 169 -23.32 5.65 -0.17
C SER A 169 -23.43 4.38 0.68
N SER A 170 -24.61 4.14 1.26
CA SER A 170 -24.88 2.97 2.10
C SER A 170 -24.62 1.64 1.36
N GLU A 171 -24.92 1.59 0.06
CA GLU A 171 -24.64 0.44 -0.82
C GLU A 171 -23.12 0.17 -0.90
N LEU A 172 -22.32 1.17 -1.26
CA LEU A 172 -20.87 1.01 -1.43
C LEU A 172 -20.18 0.70 -0.09
N LYS A 173 -20.65 1.31 1.00
CA LYS A 173 -20.17 1.01 2.35
C LYS A 173 -20.39 -0.47 2.69
N THR A 174 -21.60 -0.98 2.45
CA THR A 174 -21.93 -2.39 2.69
C THR A 174 -21.06 -3.32 1.84
N LEU A 175 -20.83 -2.98 0.57
CA LEU A 175 -19.96 -3.75 -0.32
C LEU A 175 -18.50 -3.76 0.16
N LEU A 176 -17.93 -2.60 0.52
CA LEU A 176 -16.57 -2.52 1.04
C LEU A 176 -16.41 -3.30 2.35
N VAL A 177 -17.36 -3.20 3.29
CA VAL A 177 -17.32 -3.99 4.53
C VAL A 177 -17.32 -5.49 4.22
N LYS A 178 -18.19 -5.93 3.30
CA LYS A 178 -18.26 -7.35 2.88
C LYS A 178 -16.96 -7.80 2.23
N LEU A 179 -16.39 -7.01 1.33
CA LEU A 179 -15.14 -7.30 0.64
C LEU A 179 -13.96 -7.33 1.61
N GLY A 180 -13.88 -6.39 2.55
CA GLY A 180 -12.85 -6.38 3.59
C GLY A 180 -12.89 -7.65 4.45
N LYS A 181 -14.07 -8.07 4.90
CA LYS A 181 -14.25 -9.35 5.63
C LYS A 181 -13.85 -10.55 4.76
N ARG A 182 -14.22 -10.55 3.47
CA ARG A 182 -13.88 -11.65 2.54
C ARG A 182 -12.38 -11.72 2.28
N LEU A 183 -11.73 -10.57 2.09
CA LEU A 183 -10.29 -10.47 1.88
C LEU A 183 -9.52 -11.03 3.07
N GLN A 184 -9.92 -10.70 4.30
CA GLN A 184 -9.20 -11.21 5.48
C GLN A 184 -9.29 -12.73 5.60
N ARG A 185 -10.45 -13.35 5.31
CA ARG A 185 -10.57 -14.82 5.27
C ARG A 185 -9.69 -15.43 4.19
N ASP A 186 -9.74 -14.86 2.98
CA ASP A 186 -8.94 -15.34 1.85
C ASP A 186 -7.43 -15.21 2.11
N LEU A 187 -6.99 -14.15 2.81
CA LEU A 187 -5.60 -13.99 3.25
C LEU A 187 -5.18 -15.09 4.23
N GLN A 188 -6.05 -15.48 5.16
CA GLN A 188 -5.75 -16.58 6.09
C GLN A 188 -5.68 -17.92 5.36
N GLU A 189 -6.61 -18.19 4.43
CA GLU A 189 -6.60 -19.39 3.58
C GLU A 189 -5.36 -19.44 2.68
N ASN A 190 -4.86 -18.27 2.24
CA ASN A 190 -3.65 -18.11 1.45
C ASN A 190 -2.43 -17.75 2.31
N SER A 191 -2.33 -18.32 3.51
CA SER A 191 -1.17 -18.17 4.39
C SER A 191 -0.56 -19.50 4.81
N VAL A 192 0.71 -19.48 5.20
CA VAL A 192 1.41 -20.65 5.75
C VAL A 192 2.20 -20.25 6.99
N VAL A 193 2.22 -21.11 8.00
CA VAL A 193 3.15 -20.95 9.14
C VAL A 193 4.40 -21.73 8.81
N GLN A 194 5.55 -21.06 8.79
CA GLN A 194 6.85 -21.71 8.66
C GLN A 194 7.58 -21.66 10.00
N VAL A 195 8.34 -22.72 10.26
CA VAL A 195 9.18 -22.86 11.46
C VAL A 195 10.64 -22.82 11.02
N ARG A 196 11.43 -21.95 11.64
CA ARG A 196 12.86 -21.78 11.34
C ARG A 196 13.67 -21.78 12.62
N ASN A 197 14.79 -22.50 12.59
CA ASN A 197 15.76 -22.48 13.68
C ASN A 197 16.83 -21.43 13.38
N TYR A 198 17.00 -20.50 14.31
CA TYR A 198 18.01 -19.46 14.21
C TYR A 198 19.09 -19.70 15.26
N SER A 199 20.32 -19.31 14.93
CA SER A 199 21.43 -19.25 15.87
C SER A 199 22.08 -17.87 15.77
N ALA A 200 21.89 -17.05 16.79
CA ALA A 200 22.42 -15.69 16.84
C ALA A 200 22.99 -15.40 18.24
N ARG A 201 24.19 -14.81 18.28
CA ARG A 201 24.88 -14.39 19.54
C ARG A 201 24.98 -15.51 20.59
N GLY A 202 25.21 -16.75 20.17
CA GLY A 202 25.35 -17.91 21.06
C GLY A 202 24.04 -18.48 21.61
N ARG A 203 22.88 -17.95 21.21
CA ARG A 203 21.55 -18.53 21.49
C ARG A 203 21.01 -19.21 20.24
N SER A 204 20.47 -20.41 20.41
CA SER A 204 19.61 -21.06 19.42
C SER A 204 18.16 -20.92 19.85
N PHE A 205 17.29 -20.55 18.91
CA PHE A 205 15.86 -20.39 19.15
C PHE A 205 15.07 -20.80 17.91
N THR A 206 13.82 -21.19 18.13
CA THR A 206 12.87 -21.53 17.07
C THR A 206 11.93 -20.35 16.84
N MET A 207 11.73 -19.98 15.59
CA MET A 207 10.78 -18.94 15.19
C MET A 207 9.67 -19.57 14.34
N GLU A 208 8.43 -19.39 14.76
CA GLU A 208 7.23 -19.69 13.96
C GLU A 208 6.67 -18.39 13.41
N LYS A 209 6.59 -18.25 12.08
CA LYS A 209 6.08 -17.03 11.44
C LYS A 209 5.04 -17.39 10.38
N GLN A 210 3.93 -16.67 10.37
CA GLN A 210 2.91 -16.76 9.33
C GLN A 210 3.27 -15.85 8.15
N TYR A 211 3.31 -16.44 6.97
CA TYR A 211 3.58 -15.81 5.69
C TYR A 211 2.28 -15.76 4.88
N PHE A 212 2.02 -14.63 4.23
CA PHE A 212 0.75 -14.36 3.53
C PHE A 212 1.00 -14.13 2.05
N TYR A 213 0.42 -14.97 1.20
CA TYR A 213 0.57 -14.86 -0.25
C TYR A 213 -0.49 -13.92 -0.84
N ILE A 214 -0.40 -12.62 -0.54
CA ILE A 214 -1.41 -11.59 -0.89
C ILE A 214 -1.74 -11.59 -2.39
N LYS A 215 -0.78 -11.92 -3.26
CA LYS A 215 -0.99 -12.06 -4.71
C LYS A 215 -2.14 -13.01 -5.08
N LYS A 216 -2.40 -14.04 -4.27
CA LYS A 216 -3.50 -15.00 -4.48
C LYS A 216 -4.88 -14.37 -4.25
N SER A 217 -4.95 -13.33 -3.43
CA SER A 217 -6.17 -12.58 -3.13
C SER A 217 -6.45 -11.44 -4.12
N LYS A 218 -5.66 -11.31 -5.19
CA LYS A 218 -5.76 -10.17 -6.12
C LYS A 218 -7.16 -9.97 -6.69
N ALA A 219 -7.89 -11.04 -7.02
CA ALA A 219 -9.24 -10.91 -7.57
C ALA A 219 -10.18 -10.14 -6.61
N ILE A 220 -10.05 -10.36 -5.30
CA ILE A 220 -10.82 -9.62 -4.28
C ILE A 220 -10.36 -8.15 -4.22
N ILE A 221 -9.05 -7.92 -4.36
CA ILE A 221 -8.49 -6.57 -4.38
C ILE A 221 -8.99 -5.79 -5.61
N ASP A 222 -9.09 -6.41 -6.77
CA ASP A 222 -9.62 -5.81 -8.00
C ASP A 222 -11.12 -5.48 -7.88
N GLU A 223 -11.90 -6.33 -7.19
CA GLU A 223 -13.29 -6.02 -6.84
C GLU A 223 -13.39 -4.81 -5.90
N ILE A 224 -12.47 -4.68 -4.93
CA ILE A 224 -12.39 -3.49 -4.08
C ILE A 224 -12.08 -2.25 -4.93
N ASP A 225 -11.08 -2.30 -5.79
CA ASP A 225 -10.70 -1.19 -6.68
C ASP A 225 -11.87 -0.79 -7.61
N THR A 226 -12.69 -1.74 -8.06
CA THR A 226 -13.91 -1.47 -8.83
C THR A 226 -14.95 -0.68 -8.02
N VAL A 227 -15.15 -1.03 -6.75
CA VAL A 227 -16.05 -0.29 -5.84
C VAL A 227 -15.51 1.12 -5.57
N LEU A 228 -14.19 1.26 -5.39
CA LEU A 228 -13.54 2.57 -5.21
C LEU A 228 -13.64 3.43 -6.46
N ALA A 229 -13.51 2.85 -7.66
CA ALA A 229 -13.73 3.56 -8.92
C ALA A 229 -15.15 4.13 -9.02
N LYS A 230 -16.18 3.33 -8.67
CA LYS A 230 -17.57 3.83 -8.60
C LYS A 230 -17.72 4.94 -7.57
N HIS A 231 -17.06 4.85 -6.42
CA HIS A 231 -17.13 5.88 -5.38
C HIS A 231 -16.54 7.22 -5.86
N TYR A 232 -15.32 7.20 -6.39
CA TYR A 232 -14.59 8.40 -6.82
C TYR A 232 -15.00 8.92 -8.21
N GLY A 233 -15.73 8.12 -8.99
CA GLY A 233 -16.09 8.48 -10.36
C GLY A 233 -14.93 8.31 -11.34
N PHE A 234 -14.12 7.27 -11.15
CA PHE A 234 -13.05 6.93 -12.08
C PHE A 234 -13.59 6.39 -13.40
N THR A 235 -12.87 6.63 -14.49
CA THR A 235 -13.17 5.99 -15.78
C THR A 235 -12.65 4.56 -15.79
N ASN A 236 -13.05 3.78 -16.79
CA ASN A 236 -12.55 2.41 -16.95
C ASN A 236 -11.03 2.40 -17.20
N GLU A 237 -10.51 3.38 -17.93
CA GLU A 237 -9.08 3.51 -18.21
C GLU A 237 -8.29 3.84 -16.93
N GLU A 238 -8.82 4.70 -16.06
CA GLU A 238 -8.20 5.00 -14.76
C GLU A 238 -8.22 3.78 -13.84
N LEU A 239 -9.32 3.02 -13.82
CA LEU A 239 -9.41 1.77 -13.06
C LEU A 239 -8.42 0.73 -13.59
N ASP A 240 -8.33 0.55 -14.91
CA ASP A 240 -7.37 -0.36 -15.53
C ASP A 240 -5.93 0.03 -15.18
N PHE A 241 -5.61 1.33 -15.27
CA PHE A 241 -4.32 1.86 -14.83
C PHE A 241 -4.01 1.53 -13.37
N ILE A 242 -4.98 1.70 -12.45
CA ILE A 242 -4.80 1.41 -11.02
C ILE A 242 -4.55 -0.09 -10.79
N ILE A 243 -5.39 -0.95 -11.36
CA ILE A 243 -5.33 -2.40 -11.18
C ILE A 243 -4.03 -2.98 -11.75
N ASN A 244 -3.58 -2.45 -12.90
CA ASN A 244 -2.40 -2.94 -13.60
C ASN A 244 -1.11 -2.22 -13.19
N TYR A 245 -1.18 -1.25 -12.28
CA TYR A 245 0.02 -0.56 -11.80
C TYR A 245 0.98 -1.54 -11.11
N ASP A 246 2.21 -1.56 -11.61
CA ASP A 246 3.31 -2.42 -11.14
C ASP A 246 2.99 -3.93 -11.20
N ILE A 247 2.06 -4.34 -12.09
CA ILE A 247 1.53 -5.72 -12.14
C ILE A 247 2.62 -6.78 -12.32
N LYS A 248 3.63 -6.49 -13.14
CA LYS A 248 4.77 -7.39 -13.39
C LYS A 248 5.52 -7.71 -12.11
N ASN A 249 5.70 -6.72 -11.25
CA ASN A 249 6.39 -6.88 -9.97
C ASN A 249 5.45 -7.47 -8.89
N ARG A 250 4.15 -7.17 -8.95
CA ARG A 250 3.15 -7.64 -7.96
C ARG A 250 2.67 -9.08 -8.17
N LEU A 251 2.78 -9.59 -9.40
CA LEU A 251 2.42 -10.96 -9.79
C LEU A 251 3.60 -11.78 -10.33
N GLY A 252 4.81 -11.22 -10.36
CA GLY A 252 5.99 -11.89 -10.89
C GLY A 252 6.27 -13.23 -10.21
N LYS A 253 6.80 -14.20 -10.97
CA LYS A 253 7.15 -15.53 -10.45
C LYS A 253 8.26 -15.48 -9.39
N GLU A 254 9.11 -14.45 -9.43
CA GLU A 254 10.21 -14.24 -8.49
C GLU A 254 9.72 -14.01 -7.04
N LEU A 255 8.45 -13.65 -6.87
CA LEU A 255 7.78 -13.53 -5.56
C LEU A 255 7.64 -14.86 -4.80
N GLU A 256 7.95 -15.99 -5.42
CA GLU A 256 7.88 -17.30 -4.76
C GLU A 256 9.05 -17.54 -3.79
N GLY A 257 10.16 -16.81 -3.93
CA GLY A 257 11.34 -16.95 -3.06
C GLY A 257 11.54 -15.85 -2.02
N GLU A 258 10.90 -14.68 -2.14
CA GLU A 258 11.13 -13.55 -1.22
C GLU A 258 10.31 -13.61 0.08
N ASP A 259 9.18 -14.32 0.08
CA ASP A 259 8.50 -14.70 1.34
C ASP A 259 9.30 -15.78 2.09
N GLU A 260 10.43 -16.27 1.54
CA GLU A 260 11.32 -17.23 2.18
C GLU A 260 12.56 -16.60 2.83
N GLU A 261 12.68 -15.27 2.93
CA GLU A 261 13.73 -14.60 3.72
C GLU A 261 13.22 -14.00 5.05
#